data_AF-A0A8T6P636-F1
#
_entry.id   AF-A0A8T6P636-F1
#
_cell.length_a   1.000
_cell.length_b   1.000
_cell.length_c   1.000
_cell.angle_alpha   90.00
_cell.angle_beta   90.00
_cell.angle_gamma   90.00
#
_symmetry.space_group_name_H-M   'P 1'
#
loop_
_entity.id
_entity.type
_entity.pdbx_description
1 polymer ?
#
loop_
_entity_poly.entity_id
_entity_poly.type
_entity_poly.pdbx_seq_one_letter_code
_entity_poly.pdbx_strand_id
1 'polypeptide(L)'
;LPARHALEMATIMGARVLHVDHITGSLEVGKRADIIVVDVSGLHNWPHFNRTDDAVYARIIYAGKSSDVQDVMIEGRWLVRDRALLTLEIDAVVLEAQELAGRIDRFLLQREDDAVTKLLAIGGLQQEESFEIQVKATIGKPEDAYTLFKHPDVLILKHSHYRQYDTYFEFGSGAEYRIRHREDDFLDAKGRVTNVRTRLTMTENRKERSFEKAIMLSHSRYISEATHPLRFYREYLQPESERSIVKERLRWMIDYKGTQLYVNVDRMIDPASEQYYLELKSQTWSLTDAERKAQAIREVLEFLEIDETHLERKEYVQFAESVPVMS
;
A
#
# COMPACT_ATOMS: atom_id res chain seq x y z
N LEU A 1 18.47 -19.86 -22.04
CA LEU A 1 19.48 -20.89 -21.65
C LEU A 1 19.07 -22.22 -22.27
N PRO A 2 19.96 -22.95 -22.97
CA PRO A 2 19.67 -24.30 -23.49
C PRO A 2 19.32 -25.28 -22.35
N ALA A 3 18.38 -26.21 -22.59
CA ALA A 3 17.85 -27.11 -21.55
C ALA A 3 18.94 -27.96 -20.87
N ARG A 4 19.82 -28.58 -21.66
CA ARG A 4 20.96 -29.34 -21.14
C ARG A 4 21.86 -28.50 -20.23
N HIS A 5 22.13 -27.27 -20.64
CA HIS A 5 22.95 -26.35 -19.86
C HIS A 5 22.27 -25.95 -18.55
N ALA A 6 20.94 -25.77 -18.55
CA ALA A 6 20.19 -25.53 -17.32
C ALA A 6 20.29 -26.71 -16.33
N LEU A 7 20.26 -27.96 -16.83
CA LEU A 7 20.47 -29.14 -15.98
C LEU A 7 21.91 -29.21 -15.45
N GLU A 8 22.91 -28.91 -16.28
CA GLU A 8 24.31 -28.82 -15.85
C GLU A 8 24.50 -27.75 -14.75
N MET A 9 23.88 -26.59 -14.91
CA MET A 9 23.82 -25.51 -13.91
C MET A 9 23.23 -25.99 -12.58
N ALA A 10 22.16 -26.79 -12.63
CA ALA A 10 21.51 -27.33 -11.44
C ALA A 10 22.29 -28.50 -10.78
N THR A 11 23.29 -29.07 -11.46
CA THR A 11 24.03 -30.26 -11.01
C THR A 11 25.53 -29.99 -10.91
N ILE A 12 26.33 -30.47 -11.88
CA ILE A 12 27.79 -30.46 -11.83
C ILE A 12 28.38 -29.04 -11.80
N MET A 13 27.78 -28.09 -12.51
CA MET A 13 28.28 -26.71 -12.49
C MET A 13 28.00 -26.05 -11.13
N GLY A 14 26.84 -26.30 -10.52
CA GLY A 14 26.54 -25.86 -9.16
C GLY A 14 27.56 -26.41 -8.15
N ALA A 15 27.88 -27.70 -8.24
CA ALA A 15 28.89 -28.32 -7.40
C ALA A 15 30.30 -27.73 -7.60
N ARG A 16 30.68 -27.42 -8.85
CA ARG A 16 31.98 -26.77 -9.18
C ARG A 16 32.08 -25.37 -8.60
N VAL A 17 31.01 -24.57 -8.68
CA VAL A 17 30.97 -23.21 -8.10
C VAL A 17 31.17 -23.27 -6.58
N LEU A 18 30.60 -24.29 -5.94
CA LEU A 18 30.76 -24.53 -4.50
C LEU A 18 32.05 -25.28 -4.13
N HIS A 19 32.91 -25.63 -5.10
CA HIS A 19 34.15 -26.40 -4.91
C HIS A 19 33.94 -27.79 -4.27
N VAL A 20 32.77 -28.39 -4.48
CA VAL A 20 32.38 -29.72 -3.96
C VAL A 20 32.10 -30.73 -5.08
N ASP A 21 32.55 -30.44 -6.31
CA ASP A 21 32.38 -31.31 -7.47
C ASP A 21 33.12 -32.65 -7.33
N HIS A 22 34.13 -32.72 -6.48
CA HIS A 22 34.78 -33.98 -6.08
C HIS A 22 33.90 -34.84 -5.15
N ILE A 23 32.85 -34.26 -4.56
CA ILE A 23 31.93 -34.91 -3.63
C ILE A 23 30.60 -35.26 -4.31
N THR A 24 30.03 -34.35 -5.11
CA THR A 24 28.68 -34.48 -5.71
C THR A 24 28.57 -33.74 -7.04
N GLY A 25 27.38 -33.71 -7.64
CA GLY A 25 27.07 -33.00 -8.89
C GLY A 25 27.17 -33.87 -10.14
N SER A 26 27.73 -35.07 -10.04
CA SER A 26 27.73 -36.08 -11.10
C SER A 26 27.53 -37.48 -10.52
N LEU A 27 26.97 -38.39 -11.31
CA LEU A 27 26.78 -39.79 -10.94
C LEU A 27 28.02 -40.60 -11.36
N GLU A 28 29.04 -40.59 -10.50
CA GLU A 28 30.33 -41.27 -10.73
C GLU A 28 30.73 -42.07 -9.50
N VAL A 29 31.48 -43.17 -9.70
CA VAL A 29 31.95 -44.02 -8.60
C VAL A 29 32.79 -43.20 -7.62
N GLY A 30 32.48 -43.30 -6.33
CA GLY A 30 33.18 -42.58 -5.25
C GLY A 30 32.56 -41.23 -4.87
N LYS A 31 31.58 -40.72 -5.62
CA LYS A 31 30.81 -39.52 -5.27
C LYS A 31 29.54 -39.85 -4.50
N ARG A 32 29.05 -38.90 -3.71
CA ARG A 32 27.70 -38.90 -3.15
C ARG A 32 26.70 -38.74 -4.29
N ALA A 33 25.62 -39.52 -4.24
CA ALA A 33 24.58 -39.50 -5.26
C ALA A 33 23.23 -39.16 -4.61
N ASP A 34 22.66 -38.04 -5.06
CA ASP A 34 21.27 -37.70 -4.84
C ASP A 34 20.58 -37.88 -6.20
N ILE A 35 19.61 -38.79 -6.26
CA ILE A 35 18.99 -39.27 -7.49
C ILE A 35 17.50 -38.98 -7.43
N ILE A 36 16.98 -38.42 -8.51
CA ILE A 36 15.53 -38.31 -8.74
C ILE A 36 15.14 -39.11 -9.96
N VAL A 37 13.98 -39.76 -9.89
CA VAL A 37 13.33 -40.39 -11.05
C VAL A 37 12.16 -39.50 -11.44
N VAL A 38 12.09 -39.10 -12.71
CA VAL A 38 11.06 -38.21 -13.23
C VAL A 38 10.23 -38.96 -14.25
N ASP A 39 8.92 -39.05 -13.99
CA ASP A 39 7.93 -39.62 -14.90
C ASP A 39 7.43 -38.55 -15.88
N VAL A 40 7.95 -38.61 -17.11
CA VAL A 40 7.59 -37.68 -18.19
C VAL A 40 6.37 -38.15 -19.00
N SER A 41 5.63 -39.17 -18.56
CA SER A 41 4.48 -39.70 -19.31
C SER A 41 3.19 -38.88 -19.13
N GLY A 42 3.15 -37.96 -18.17
CA GLY A 42 1.98 -37.13 -17.84
C GLY A 42 1.45 -36.31 -19.02
N LEU A 43 0.13 -36.12 -19.09
CA LEU A 43 -0.54 -35.47 -20.22
C LEU A 43 0.00 -34.06 -20.53
N HIS A 44 0.39 -33.29 -19.50
CA HIS A 44 0.97 -31.95 -19.68
C HIS A 44 2.35 -31.95 -20.34
N ASN A 45 3.04 -33.10 -20.39
CA ASN A 45 4.34 -33.23 -21.04
C ASN A 45 4.23 -33.59 -22.54
N TRP A 46 3.02 -33.93 -23.03
CA TRP A 46 2.78 -34.24 -24.44
C TRP A 46 2.53 -32.97 -25.29
N PRO A 47 2.95 -32.97 -26.58
CA PRO A 47 3.57 -34.07 -27.33
C PRO A 47 5.09 -34.20 -27.16
N HIS A 48 5.59 -35.43 -27.27
CA HIS A 48 7.03 -35.75 -27.26
C HIS A 48 7.66 -35.70 -28.65
N PHE A 49 8.66 -34.83 -28.82
CA PHE A 49 9.46 -34.76 -30.05
C PHE A 49 10.81 -35.49 -29.85
N ASN A 50 11.22 -36.33 -30.81
CA ASN A 50 12.48 -37.10 -30.77
C ASN A 50 13.47 -36.66 -31.87
N ARG A 51 13.45 -35.38 -32.25
CA ARG A 51 14.23 -34.88 -33.41
C ARG A 51 15.73 -34.79 -33.13
N THR A 52 16.13 -34.78 -31.86
CA THR A 52 17.50 -34.64 -31.39
C THR A 52 17.70 -35.46 -30.11
N ASP A 53 18.92 -35.95 -29.86
CA ASP A 53 19.26 -36.69 -28.63
C ASP A 53 19.02 -35.87 -27.36
N ASP A 54 19.19 -34.54 -27.43
CA ASP A 54 18.97 -33.63 -26.31
C ASP A 54 17.48 -33.36 -26.00
N ALA A 55 16.54 -33.96 -26.74
CA ALA A 55 15.10 -33.68 -26.57
C ALA A 55 14.57 -34.07 -25.18
N VAL A 56 15.21 -35.03 -24.51
CA VAL A 56 14.87 -35.43 -23.12
C VAL A 56 15.11 -34.28 -22.13
N TYR A 57 16.17 -33.49 -22.30
CA TYR A 57 16.47 -32.36 -21.41
C TYR A 57 15.37 -31.29 -21.52
N ALA A 58 14.87 -31.03 -22.73
CA ALA A 58 13.78 -30.08 -22.93
C ALA A 58 12.49 -30.52 -22.23
N ARG A 59 12.17 -31.82 -22.24
CA ARG A 59 10.99 -32.37 -21.54
C ARG A 59 11.08 -32.20 -20.04
N ILE A 60 12.26 -32.44 -19.47
CA ILE A 60 12.50 -32.30 -18.02
C ILE A 60 12.49 -30.81 -17.62
N ILE A 61 13.22 -29.96 -18.35
CA ILE A 61 13.46 -28.58 -17.93
C ILE A 61 12.31 -27.63 -18.24
N TYR A 62 11.63 -27.79 -19.38
CA TYR A 62 10.60 -26.84 -19.81
C TYR A 62 9.16 -27.33 -19.60
N ALA A 63 8.93 -28.65 -19.67
CA ALA A 63 7.60 -29.22 -19.52
C ALA A 63 7.39 -29.92 -18.16
N GLY A 64 8.47 -30.26 -17.45
CA GLY A 64 8.41 -30.95 -16.18
C GLY A 64 7.83 -30.11 -15.05
N LYS A 65 7.12 -30.76 -14.13
CA LYS A 65 6.57 -30.20 -12.89
C LYS A 65 7.10 -30.97 -11.68
N SER A 66 7.00 -30.38 -10.49
CA SER A 66 7.35 -31.07 -9.24
C SER A 66 6.53 -32.36 -9.03
N SER A 67 5.28 -32.40 -9.52
CA SER A 67 4.42 -33.59 -9.50
C SER A 67 4.91 -34.77 -10.33
N ASP A 68 5.88 -34.54 -11.22
CA ASP A 68 6.41 -35.56 -12.12
C ASP A 68 7.55 -36.36 -11.46
N VAL A 69 8.06 -35.90 -10.31
CA VAL A 69 9.07 -36.63 -9.54
C VAL A 69 8.40 -37.86 -8.91
N GLN A 70 8.84 -39.04 -9.34
CA GLN A 70 8.34 -40.33 -8.86
C GLN A 70 9.12 -40.81 -7.63
N ASP A 71 10.45 -40.78 -7.71
CA ASP A 71 11.33 -41.27 -6.65
C ASP A 71 12.39 -40.23 -6.32
N VAL A 72 12.81 -40.18 -5.05
CA VAL A 72 13.91 -39.37 -4.56
C VAL A 72 14.77 -40.22 -3.63
N MET A 73 16.05 -40.35 -3.96
CA MET A 73 17.07 -40.97 -3.13
C MET A 73 18.14 -39.93 -2.79
N ILE A 74 18.54 -39.87 -1.53
CA ILE A 74 19.62 -39.00 -1.06
C ILE A 74 20.61 -39.87 -0.30
N GLU A 75 21.89 -39.83 -0.67
CA GLU A 75 22.96 -40.65 -0.07
C GLU A 75 22.60 -42.15 0.07
N GLY A 76 21.94 -42.73 -0.93
CA GLY A 76 21.55 -44.15 -0.90
C GLY A 76 20.29 -44.46 -0.07
N ARG A 77 19.62 -43.46 0.51
CA ARG A 77 18.37 -43.61 1.26
C ARG A 77 17.20 -43.08 0.43
N TRP A 78 16.18 -43.91 0.24
CA TRP A 78 14.93 -43.48 -0.39
C TRP A 78 14.17 -42.56 0.56
N LEU A 79 13.87 -41.35 0.11
CA LEU A 79 13.00 -40.39 0.80
C LEU A 79 11.60 -40.37 0.19
N VAL A 80 11.52 -40.57 -1.13
CA VAL A 80 10.28 -40.76 -1.88
C VAL A 80 10.43 -42.01 -2.74
N ARG A 81 9.42 -42.88 -2.73
CA ARG A 81 9.37 -44.06 -3.61
C ARG A 81 7.95 -44.26 -4.11
N ASP A 82 7.80 -44.44 -5.42
CA ASP A 82 6.50 -44.59 -6.08
C ASP A 82 5.52 -43.48 -5.69
N ARG A 83 6.05 -42.24 -5.63
CA ARG A 83 5.36 -41.00 -5.19
C ARG A 83 4.91 -40.98 -3.72
N ALA A 84 5.27 -41.98 -2.91
CA ALA A 84 5.02 -41.99 -1.47
C ALA A 84 6.22 -41.47 -0.68
N LEU A 85 5.98 -40.55 0.27
CA LEU A 85 6.97 -40.10 1.24
C LEU A 85 7.27 -41.23 2.24
N LEU A 86 8.56 -41.53 2.46
CA LEU A 86 8.98 -42.64 3.31
C LEU A 86 9.50 -42.21 4.69
N THR A 87 9.77 -40.92 4.89
CA THR A 87 10.44 -40.41 6.08
C THR A 87 9.59 -39.46 6.91
N LEU A 88 8.33 -39.25 6.54
CA LEU A 88 7.41 -38.33 7.20
C LEU A 88 6.06 -39.01 7.43
N GLU A 89 5.56 -38.92 8.65
CA GLU A 89 4.16 -39.20 8.96
C GLU A 89 3.33 -37.98 8.57
N ILE A 90 2.76 -38.01 7.36
CA ILE A 90 2.07 -36.86 6.76
C ILE A 90 0.99 -36.32 7.69
N ASP A 91 0.19 -37.20 8.30
CA ASP A 91 -0.90 -36.81 9.18
C ASP A 91 -0.40 -36.06 10.44
N ALA A 92 0.75 -36.48 11.00
CA ALA A 92 1.35 -35.81 12.14
C ALA A 92 1.88 -34.42 11.76
N VAL A 93 2.55 -34.29 10.62
CA VAL A 93 3.07 -33.00 10.13
C VAL A 93 1.92 -32.02 9.84
N VAL A 94 0.83 -32.51 9.24
CA VAL A 94 -0.37 -31.69 8.99
C VAL A 94 -1.00 -31.22 10.31
N LEU A 95 -1.08 -32.10 11.31
CA LEU A 95 -1.61 -31.74 12.63
C LEU A 95 -0.76 -30.65 13.30
N GLU A 96 0.56 -30.80 13.32
CA GLU A 96 1.49 -29.79 13.86
C GLU A 96 1.36 -28.44 13.15
N ALA A 97 1.22 -28.46 11.81
CA ALA A 97 1.01 -27.26 11.01
C ALA A 97 -0.33 -26.59 11.34
N GLN A 98 -1.40 -27.37 11.56
CA GLN A 98 -2.71 -26.86 11.97
C GLN A 98 -2.67 -26.26 13.39
N GLU A 99 -1.94 -26.86 14.32
CA GLU A 99 -1.77 -26.30 15.66
C GLU A 99 -1.03 -24.95 15.62
N LEU A 100 0.01 -24.84 14.79
CA LEU A 100 0.73 -23.59 14.57
C LEU A 100 -0.18 -22.54 13.92
N ALA A 101 -0.94 -22.91 12.89
CA ALA A 101 -1.92 -22.02 12.27
C ALA A 101 -2.93 -21.51 13.31
N GLY A 102 -3.50 -22.40 14.13
CA GLY A 102 -4.43 -22.00 15.20
C GLY A 102 -3.80 -21.09 16.27
N ARG A 103 -2.49 -21.19 16.53
CA ARG A 103 -1.77 -20.24 17.39
C ARG A 103 -1.62 -18.87 16.74
N ILE A 104 -1.31 -18.84 15.43
CA ILE A 104 -1.22 -17.60 14.66
C ILE A 104 -2.59 -16.94 14.59
N ASP A 105 -3.65 -17.70 14.31
CA ASP A 105 -5.02 -17.20 14.27
C ASP A 105 -5.43 -16.60 15.60
N ARG A 106 -5.19 -17.29 16.73
CA ARG A 106 -5.47 -16.72 18.06
C ARG A 106 -4.67 -15.43 18.33
N PHE A 107 -3.41 -15.39 17.90
CA PHE A 107 -2.57 -14.20 18.06
C PHE A 107 -3.12 -13.00 17.26
N LEU A 108 -3.60 -13.25 16.04
CA LEU A 108 -4.20 -12.26 15.16
C LEU A 108 -5.58 -11.82 15.68
N LEU A 109 -6.48 -12.76 15.99
CA LEU A 109 -7.83 -12.49 16.55
C LEU A 109 -7.77 -11.64 17.81
N GLN A 110 -6.84 -11.92 18.74
CA GLN A 110 -6.66 -11.11 19.96
C GLN A 110 -6.23 -9.65 19.70
N ARG A 111 -5.77 -9.36 18.48
CA ARG A 111 -5.25 -8.06 18.04
C ARG A 111 -6.12 -7.42 16.97
N GLU A 112 -7.16 -8.11 16.50
CA GLU A 112 -8.05 -7.60 15.46
C GLU A 112 -8.94 -6.46 15.93
N ASP A 113 -9.17 -6.34 17.25
CA ASP A 113 -9.94 -5.26 17.85
C ASP A 113 -9.19 -3.92 17.92
N ASP A 114 -7.88 -3.91 17.66
CA ASP A 114 -7.05 -2.69 17.68
C ASP A 114 -6.49 -2.36 16.29
N ALA A 115 -7.09 -1.36 15.66
CA ALA A 115 -6.65 -0.85 14.36
C ALA A 115 -5.19 -0.37 14.36
N VAL A 116 -4.67 0.12 15.49
CA VAL A 116 -3.27 0.51 15.61
C VAL A 116 -2.37 -0.72 15.46
N THR A 117 -2.74 -1.82 16.12
CA THR A 117 -2.02 -3.09 16.02
C THR A 117 -2.12 -3.70 14.61
N LYS A 118 -3.29 -3.62 13.94
CA LYS A 118 -3.43 -3.99 12.52
C LYS A 118 -2.48 -3.20 11.62
N LEU A 119 -2.36 -1.89 11.84
CA LEU A 119 -1.45 -1.03 11.06
C LEU A 119 0.03 -1.29 11.37
N LEU A 120 0.38 -1.61 12.62
CA LEU A 120 1.74 -2.02 13.02
C LEU A 120 2.17 -3.35 12.41
N ALA A 121 1.23 -4.30 12.26
CA ALA A 121 1.54 -5.63 11.74
C ALA A 121 1.91 -5.62 10.24
N ILE A 122 1.37 -4.65 9.47
CA ILE A 122 1.54 -4.56 8.01
C ILE A 122 2.59 -3.53 7.57
N GLY A 123 3.13 -2.72 8.49
CA GLY A 123 4.15 -1.71 8.15
C GLY A 123 4.66 -0.92 9.36
N GLY A 124 5.65 -0.06 9.12
CA GLY A 124 6.13 0.87 10.14
C GLY A 124 5.07 1.93 10.47
N LEU A 125 4.80 2.14 11.75
CA LEU A 125 3.84 3.14 12.21
C LEU A 125 4.57 4.36 12.77
N GLN A 126 4.26 5.55 12.25
CA GLN A 126 4.69 6.82 12.83
C GLN A 126 3.48 7.49 13.49
N GLN A 127 3.59 7.75 14.79
CA GLN A 127 2.58 8.51 15.55
C GLN A 127 2.95 10.00 15.57
N GLU A 128 1.99 10.85 15.21
CA GLU A 128 2.12 12.31 15.26
C GLU A 128 0.91 12.92 15.99
N GLU A 129 1.17 13.69 17.05
CA GLU A 129 0.17 14.53 17.71
C GLU A 129 0.29 15.98 17.22
N SER A 130 -0.64 16.44 16.39
CA SER A 130 -0.56 17.81 15.86
C SER A 130 -1.89 18.55 15.92
N PHE A 131 -1.78 19.87 16.05
CA PHE A 131 -2.84 20.80 15.74
C PHE A 131 -2.86 21.02 14.23
N GLU A 132 -4.02 20.78 13.63
CA GLU A 132 -4.32 21.11 12.25
C GLU A 132 -5.28 22.27 12.20
N ILE A 133 -4.87 23.33 11.51
CA ILE A 133 -5.68 24.52 11.28
C ILE A 133 -6.06 24.47 9.82
N GLN A 134 -7.37 24.46 9.55
CA GLN A 134 -7.87 24.41 8.20
C GLN A 134 -9.10 25.28 8.01
N VAL A 135 -9.20 25.86 6.82
CA VAL A 135 -10.40 26.51 6.30
C VAL A 135 -10.64 25.99 4.91
N LYS A 136 -11.91 25.70 4.61
CA LYS A 136 -12.36 25.41 3.26
C LYS A 136 -13.42 26.42 2.84
N ALA A 137 -13.31 26.90 1.62
CA ALA A 137 -14.25 27.83 1.02
C ALA A 137 -14.57 27.42 -0.42
N THR A 138 -15.76 27.73 -0.90
CA THR A 138 -16.12 27.62 -2.31
C THR A 138 -15.57 28.82 -3.08
N ILE A 139 -15.00 28.58 -4.26
CA ILE A 139 -14.53 29.62 -5.19
C ILE A 139 -15.08 29.37 -6.58
N GLY A 140 -15.31 30.42 -7.37
CA GLY A 140 -15.91 30.30 -8.70
C GLY A 140 -14.98 29.63 -9.71
N LYS A 141 -13.69 30.00 -9.68
CA LYS A 141 -12.67 29.46 -10.58
C LYS A 141 -11.29 29.40 -9.90
N PRO A 142 -10.36 28.56 -10.38
CA PRO A 142 -9.03 28.43 -9.79
C PRO A 142 -8.24 29.74 -9.70
N GLU A 143 -8.44 30.64 -10.66
CA GLU A 143 -7.73 31.91 -10.75
C GLU A 143 -8.06 32.87 -9.60
N ASP A 144 -9.21 32.69 -8.95
CA ASP A 144 -9.60 33.49 -7.79
C ASP A 144 -8.59 33.32 -6.66
N ALA A 145 -8.06 32.10 -6.47
CA ALA A 145 -7.00 31.82 -5.50
C ALA A 145 -5.64 32.41 -5.89
N TYR A 146 -5.40 32.65 -7.19
CA TYR A 146 -4.09 33.14 -7.67
C TYR A 146 -3.87 34.62 -7.37
N THR A 147 -4.93 35.34 -7.02
CA THR A 147 -4.84 36.72 -6.52
C THR A 147 -3.94 36.79 -5.28
N LEU A 148 -3.96 35.76 -4.41
CA LEU A 148 -3.09 35.65 -3.25
C LEU A 148 -1.61 35.76 -3.60
N PHE A 149 -1.18 35.20 -4.73
CA PHE A 149 0.23 35.19 -5.14
C PHE A 149 0.75 36.55 -5.60
N LYS A 150 -0.14 37.55 -5.73
CA LYS A 150 0.23 38.94 -6.01
C LYS A 150 0.45 39.76 -4.73
N HIS A 151 0.13 39.20 -3.55
CA HIS A 151 0.32 39.88 -2.28
C HIS A 151 1.83 40.02 -1.97
N PRO A 152 2.32 41.20 -1.56
CA PRO A 152 3.75 41.47 -1.37
C PRO A 152 4.41 40.58 -0.31
N ASP A 153 3.65 40.18 0.72
CA ASP A 153 4.13 39.30 1.79
C ASP A 153 3.98 37.80 1.51
N VAL A 154 3.61 37.41 0.28
CA VAL A 154 3.47 35.99 -0.11
C VAL A 154 4.69 35.53 -0.89
N LEU A 155 5.38 34.52 -0.35
CA LEU A 155 6.46 33.82 -1.04
C LEU A 155 6.03 32.38 -1.35
N ILE A 156 6.03 31.99 -2.62
CA ILE A 156 5.77 30.60 -3.01
C ILE A 156 7.04 29.77 -2.81
N LEU A 157 6.96 28.77 -1.95
CA LEU A 157 8.07 27.86 -1.62
C LEU A 157 8.05 26.60 -2.50
N LYS A 158 6.86 26.06 -2.77
CA LYS A 158 6.69 24.83 -3.55
C LYS A 158 5.33 24.81 -4.25
N HIS A 159 5.28 24.16 -5.41
CA HIS A 159 4.05 23.87 -6.13
C HIS A 159 3.99 22.39 -6.51
N SER A 160 2.79 21.81 -6.50
CA SER A 160 2.51 20.45 -6.97
C SER A 160 1.09 20.35 -7.51
N HIS A 161 0.92 19.55 -8.54
CA HIS A 161 -0.37 19.19 -9.12
C HIS A 161 -0.50 17.68 -9.12
N TYR A 162 -1.60 17.18 -8.56
CA TYR A 162 -1.84 15.74 -8.51
C TYR A 162 -3.33 15.43 -8.50
N ARG A 163 -3.66 14.22 -8.95
CA ARG A 163 -4.98 13.63 -8.73
C ARG A 163 -4.91 12.78 -7.46
N GLN A 164 -5.82 13.05 -6.55
CA GLN A 164 -5.89 12.41 -5.25
C GLN A 164 -7.08 11.45 -5.21
N TYR A 165 -6.81 10.20 -4.86
CA TYR A 165 -7.78 9.15 -4.64
C TYR A 165 -7.77 8.82 -3.15
N ASP A 166 -8.88 9.08 -2.46
CA ASP A 166 -9.06 8.75 -1.06
C ASP A 166 -10.13 7.67 -0.91
N THR A 167 -9.79 6.57 -0.25
CA THR A 167 -10.77 5.57 0.22
C THR A 167 -10.74 5.57 1.75
N TYR A 168 -11.89 5.86 2.35
CA TYR A 168 -12.11 5.89 3.78
C TYR A 168 -12.81 4.60 4.20
N PHE A 169 -12.23 3.91 5.17
CA PHE A 169 -12.77 2.70 5.78
C PHE A 169 -13.48 3.06 7.09
N GLU A 170 -14.75 2.67 7.19
CA GLU A 170 -15.64 2.92 8.33
C GLU A 170 -15.90 1.59 9.08
N PHE A 171 -15.82 1.62 10.41
CA PHE A 171 -15.86 0.42 11.26
C PHE A 171 -16.93 0.57 12.35
N GLY A 172 -18.16 0.12 12.16
CA GLY A 172 -19.15 0.08 13.25
C GLY A 172 -19.60 1.45 13.79
N SER A 173 -20.75 1.48 14.45
CA SER A 173 -21.23 2.69 15.14
C SER A 173 -20.43 3.07 16.40
N GLY A 174 -19.41 2.29 16.76
CA GLY A 174 -18.62 2.44 17.99
C GLY A 174 -17.13 2.79 17.79
N ALA A 175 -16.61 2.80 16.56
CA ALA A 175 -15.21 3.17 16.35
C ALA A 175 -15.01 4.68 16.49
N GLU A 176 -14.14 5.09 17.41
CA GLU A 176 -13.68 6.47 17.54
C GLU A 176 -12.58 6.82 16.51
N TYR A 177 -12.41 6.03 15.45
CA TYR A 177 -11.36 6.23 14.45
C TYR A 177 -11.84 5.91 13.04
N ARG A 178 -11.09 6.40 12.05
CA ARG A 178 -11.22 6.03 10.64
C ARG A 178 -9.85 5.76 10.05
N ILE A 179 -9.77 4.82 9.10
CA ILE A 179 -8.56 4.57 8.31
C ILE A 179 -8.80 5.10 6.90
N ARG A 180 -7.84 5.84 6.37
CA ARG A 180 -7.85 6.34 4.99
C ARG A 180 -6.67 5.77 4.22
N HIS A 181 -6.96 5.08 3.13
CA HIS A 181 -6.01 4.81 2.06
C HIS A 181 -6.00 5.98 1.08
N ARG A 182 -4.83 6.56 0.81
CA ARG A 182 -4.65 7.64 -0.16
C ARG A 182 -3.64 7.27 -1.21
N GLU A 183 -3.97 7.57 -2.45
CA GLU A 183 -3.07 7.55 -3.61
C GLU A 183 -3.03 8.94 -4.26
N ASP A 184 -1.82 9.50 -4.37
CA ASP A 184 -1.56 10.79 -5.01
C ASP A 184 -0.78 10.57 -6.32
N ASP A 185 -1.46 10.77 -7.45
CA ASP A 185 -0.89 10.71 -8.81
C ASP A 185 -0.35 12.09 -9.20
N PHE A 186 0.96 12.29 -9.09
CA PHE A 186 1.61 13.56 -9.45
C PHE A 186 1.64 13.75 -10.96
N LEU A 187 1.10 14.87 -11.44
CA LEU A 187 0.90 15.15 -12.85
C LEU A 187 1.97 16.12 -13.39
N ASP A 188 2.45 15.86 -14.61
CA ASP A 188 3.24 16.83 -15.36
C ASP A 188 2.34 17.87 -16.08
N ALA A 189 2.98 18.84 -16.74
CA ALA A 189 2.27 19.88 -17.50
C ALA A 189 1.41 19.35 -18.67
N LYS A 190 1.57 18.07 -19.06
CA LYS A 190 0.76 17.40 -20.09
C LYS A 190 -0.32 16.50 -19.48
N GLY A 191 -0.49 16.51 -18.15
CA GLY A 191 -1.44 15.68 -17.42
C GLY A 191 -1.02 14.20 -17.29
N ARG A 192 0.26 13.87 -17.51
CA ARG A 192 0.76 12.50 -17.38
C ARG A 192 1.24 12.25 -15.97
N VAL A 193 0.98 11.05 -15.45
CA VAL A 193 1.46 10.64 -14.12
C VAL A 193 2.97 10.45 -14.16
N THR A 194 3.66 11.09 -13.23
CA THR A 194 5.13 11.08 -13.09
C THR A 194 5.59 10.30 -11.88
N ASN A 195 4.79 10.32 -10.82
CA ASN A 195 5.06 9.63 -9.57
C ASN A 195 3.74 9.32 -8.88
N VAL A 196 3.69 8.19 -8.19
CA VAL A 196 2.53 7.77 -7.39
C VAL A 196 2.99 7.67 -5.95
N ARG A 197 2.25 8.29 -5.04
CA ARG A 197 2.51 8.18 -3.60
C ARG A 197 1.29 7.60 -2.92
N THR A 198 1.47 6.48 -2.23
CA THR A 198 0.42 5.83 -1.46
C THR A 198 0.68 5.95 0.05
N ARG A 199 -0.37 6.08 0.86
CA ARG A 199 -0.27 6.09 2.32
C ARG A 199 -1.54 5.63 3.01
N LEU A 200 -1.37 5.04 4.19
CA LEU A 200 -2.43 4.83 5.16
C LEU A 200 -2.38 5.92 6.23
N THR A 201 -3.56 6.39 6.65
CA THR A 201 -3.68 7.31 7.78
C THR A 201 -4.83 6.87 8.65
N MET A 202 -4.54 6.51 9.90
CA MET A 202 -5.57 6.42 10.93
C MET A 202 -5.73 7.77 11.60
N THR A 203 -6.97 8.21 11.77
CA THR A 203 -7.30 9.42 12.51
C THR A 203 -8.31 9.07 13.59
N GLU A 204 -7.98 9.38 14.84
CA GLU A 204 -8.92 9.31 15.96
C GLU A 204 -9.80 10.58 15.98
N ASN A 205 -11.09 10.41 16.26
CA ASN A 205 -12.06 11.50 16.40
C ASN A 205 -11.95 12.11 17.80
N ARG A 206 -11.45 13.36 17.94
CA ARG A 206 -11.55 14.12 19.20
C ARG A 206 -11.39 15.65 19.05
N LYS A 207 -12.11 16.36 19.94
CA LYS A 207 -12.22 17.83 20.17
C LYS A 207 -11.86 18.76 18.99
N GLU A 208 -12.86 19.07 18.20
CA GLU A 208 -12.90 20.25 17.33
C GLU A 208 -13.08 21.53 18.17
N ARG A 209 -12.30 22.58 17.87
CA ARG A 209 -12.54 23.94 18.36
C ARG A 209 -12.67 24.87 17.16
N SER A 210 -13.82 25.52 17.03
CA SER A 210 -14.02 26.57 16.03
C SER A 210 -13.51 27.91 16.56
N PHE A 211 -12.75 28.63 15.75
CA PHE A 211 -12.25 29.98 16.03
C PHE A 211 -12.69 30.93 14.93
N GLU A 212 -13.81 31.64 15.14
CA GLU A 212 -14.27 32.84 14.40
C GLU A 212 -14.22 32.83 12.86
N LYS A 213 -13.94 31.69 12.21
CA LYS A 213 -13.95 31.35 10.75
C LYS A 213 -13.04 30.15 10.43
N ALA A 214 -12.03 29.88 11.27
CA ALA A 214 -11.11 28.74 11.11
C ALA A 214 -11.51 27.55 11.97
N ILE A 215 -11.37 26.35 11.42
CA ILE A 215 -11.54 25.10 12.16
C ILE A 215 -10.16 24.67 12.64
N MET A 216 -10.00 24.55 13.96
CA MET A 216 -8.81 23.97 14.57
C MET A 216 -9.14 22.58 15.10
N LEU A 217 -8.44 21.59 14.57
CA LEU A 217 -8.58 20.19 14.95
C LEU A 217 -7.32 19.72 15.66
N SER A 218 -7.51 19.01 16.77
CA SER A 218 -6.43 18.29 17.46
C SER A 218 -6.55 16.82 17.11
N HIS A 219 -5.56 16.26 16.42
CA HIS A 219 -5.60 14.85 16.01
C HIS A 219 -4.37 14.08 16.46
N SER A 220 -4.61 12.88 16.99
CA SER A 220 -3.66 11.78 16.95
C SER A 220 -3.73 11.15 15.56
N ARG A 221 -2.63 11.20 14.82
CA ARG A 221 -2.51 10.59 13.49
C ARG A 221 -1.45 9.52 13.49
N TYR A 222 -1.83 8.37 12.95
CA TYR A 222 -0.90 7.28 12.70
C TYR A 222 -0.77 7.10 11.21
N ILE A 223 0.46 7.27 10.72
CA ILE A 223 0.78 7.22 9.30
C ILE A 223 1.64 5.98 9.05
N SER A 224 1.28 5.24 8.01
CA SER A 224 2.04 4.09 7.51
C SER A 224 2.11 4.15 5.98
N GLU A 225 3.16 3.60 5.40
CA GLU A 225 3.23 3.43 3.95
C GLU A 225 2.17 2.41 3.49
N ALA A 226 1.52 2.71 2.37
CA ALA A 226 0.57 1.77 1.76
C ALA A 226 1.31 0.91 0.72
N THR A 227 1.95 -0.16 1.19
CA THR A 227 2.78 -1.08 0.40
C THR A 227 2.00 -2.13 -0.38
N HIS A 228 0.69 -2.26 -0.13
CA HIS A 228 -0.17 -3.25 -0.77
C HIS A 228 -1.29 -2.59 -1.60
N PRO A 229 -1.90 -3.30 -2.58
CA PRO A 229 -3.03 -2.78 -3.32
C PRO A 229 -4.26 -2.53 -2.44
N LEU A 230 -5.14 -1.60 -2.84
CA LEU A 230 -6.38 -1.29 -2.09
C LEU A 230 -7.23 -2.52 -1.73
N ARG A 231 -7.29 -3.53 -2.61
CA ARG A 231 -8.00 -4.79 -2.37
C ARG A 231 -7.49 -5.53 -1.13
N PHE A 232 -6.17 -5.56 -0.94
CA PHE A 232 -5.57 -6.17 0.25
C PHE A 232 -6.08 -5.50 1.52
N TYR A 233 -6.13 -4.17 1.56
CA TYR A 233 -6.60 -3.45 2.74
C TYR A 233 -8.09 -3.66 3.02
N ARG A 234 -8.92 -3.81 1.98
CA ARG A 234 -10.34 -4.19 2.17
C ARG A 234 -10.48 -5.54 2.86
N GLU A 235 -9.74 -6.54 2.37
CA GLU A 235 -9.76 -7.90 2.92
C GLU A 235 -9.15 -7.97 4.33
N TYR A 236 -8.06 -7.21 4.57
CA TYR A 236 -7.34 -7.22 5.83
C TYR A 236 -8.03 -6.41 6.93
N LEU A 237 -8.54 -5.22 6.61
CA LEU A 237 -9.18 -4.35 7.60
C LEU A 237 -10.60 -4.79 7.91
N GLN A 238 -11.30 -5.40 6.95
CA GLN A 238 -12.71 -5.81 7.06
C GLN A 238 -13.62 -4.66 7.54
N PRO A 239 -13.63 -3.52 6.83
CA PRO A 239 -14.52 -2.41 7.19
C PRO A 239 -15.98 -2.80 6.96
N GLU A 240 -16.89 -2.18 7.70
CA GLU A 240 -18.34 -2.35 7.48
C GLU A 240 -18.78 -1.63 6.20
N SER A 241 -18.19 -0.47 5.94
CA SER A 241 -18.46 0.32 4.75
C SER A 241 -17.24 1.15 4.34
N GLU A 242 -17.26 1.63 3.10
CA GLU A 242 -16.26 2.54 2.58
C GLU A 242 -16.88 3.76 1.88
N ARG A 243 -16.14 4.87 1.90
CA ARG A 243 -16.44 6.08 1.11
C ARG A 243 -15.24 6.38 0.24
N SER A 244 -15.49 6.67 -1.03
CA SER A 244 -14.42 7.00 -1.99
C SER A 244 -14.58 8.42 -2.52
N ILE A 245 -13.45 9.11 -2.67
CA ILE A 245 -13.37 10.45 -3.23
C ILE A 245 -12.23 10.52 -4.22
N VAL A 246 -12.50 11.11 -5.37
CA VAL A 246 -11.47 11.48 -6.33
C VAL A 246 -11.52 12.98 -6.55
N LYS A 247 -10.36 13.63 -6.45
CA LYS A 247 -10.24 15.06 -6.73
C LYS A 247 -8.93 15.41 -7.39
N GLU A 248 -8.96 16.49 -8.14
CA GLU A 248 -7.76 17.11 -8.67
C GLU A 248 -7.33 18.24 -7.75
N ARG A 249 -6.06 18.25 -7.35
CA ARG A 249 -5.51 19.20 -6.38
C ARG A 249 -4.33 19.93 -6.97
N LEU A 250 -4.44 21.25 -7.02
CA LEU A 250 -3.32 22.17 -7.15
C LEU A 250 -2.92 22.63 -5.76
N ARG A 251 -1.65 22.44 -5.38
CA ARG A 251 -1.16 22.71 -4.03
C ARG A 251 0.07 23.58 -4.07
N TRP A 252 0.01 24.69 -3.36
CA TRP A 252 1.15 25.56 -3.09
C TRP A 252 1.50 25.50 -1.61
N MET A 253 2.79 25.45 -1.31
CA MET A 253 3.31 25.85 -0.01
C MET A 253 3.77 27.30 -0.13
N ILE A 254 3.22 28.17 0.71
CA ILE A 254 3.60 29.58 0.77
C ILE A 254 4.19 29.90 2.15
N ASP A 255 5.05 30.90 2.21
CA ASP A 255 5.31 31.68 3.42
C ASP A 255 4.49 32.98 3.33
N TYR A 256 3.70 33.25 4.37
CA TYR A 256 2.95 34.49 4.52
C TYR A 256 3.32 35.12 5.86
N LYS A 257 4.06 36.25 5.83
CA LYS A 257 4.55 36.95 7.03
C LYS A 257 5.28 36.03 8.04
N GLY A 258 6.12 35.12 7.53
CA GLY A 258 6.85 34.13 8.33
C GLY A 258 6.01 32.96 8.81
N THR A 259 4.80 32.78 8.26
CA THR A 259 3.91 31.65 8.56
C THR A 259 3.76 30.77 7.32
N GLN A 260 4.24 29.53 7.41
CA GLN A 260 4.05 28.56 6.34
C GLN A 260 2.62 28.03 6.30
N LEU A 261 1.98 28.14 5.13
CA LEU A 261 0.62 27.67 4.85
C LEU A 261 0.61 26.84 3.56
N TYR A 262 -0.29 25.87 3.51
CA TYR A 262 -0.67 25.22 2.27
C TYR A 262 -1.93 25.86 1.70
N VAL A 263 -1.88 26.22 0.42
CA VAL A 263 -3.02 26.69 -0.36
C VAL A 263 -3.36 25.59 -1.34
N ASN A 264 -4.53 24.97 -1.19
CA ASN A 264 -5.02 23.96 -2.12
C ASN A 264 -6.20 24.51 -2.91
N VAL A 265 -6.19 24.32 -4.22
CA VAL A 265 -7.37 24.48 -5.08
C VAL A 265 -7.78 23.10 -5.52
N ASP A 266 -8.99 22.70 -5.12
CA ASP A 266 -9.53 21.38 -5.34
C ASP A 266 -10.71 21.42 -6.30
N ARG A 267 -10.72 20.47 -7.24
CA ARG A 267 -11.88 20.16 -8.08
C ARG A 267 -12.30 18.72 -7.80
N MET A 268 -13.55 18.52 -7.38
CA MET A 268 -14.09 17.19 -7.14
C MET A 268 -14.38 16.50 -8.47
N ILE A 269 -13.77 15.32 -8.67
CA ILE A 269 -13.99 14.47 -9.85
C ILE A 269 -15.07 13.44 -9.54
N ASP A 270 -15.01 12.85 -8.34
CA ASP A 270 -15.96 11.85 -7.87
C ASP A 270 -16.17 12.02 -6.35
N PRO A 271 -17.40 12.35 -5.89
CA PRO A 271 -18.56 12.73 -6.70
C PRO A 271 -18.27 14.00 -7.52
N ALA A 272 -18.75 14.03 -8.76
CA ALA A 272 -18.51 15.17 -9.66
C ALA A 272 -19.15 16.45 -9.14
N SER A 273 -18.38 17.54 -9.11
CA SER A 273 -18.88 18.88 -8.79
C SER A 273 -18.27 19.91 -9.75
N GLU A 274 -19.08 20.87 -10.20
CA GLU A 274 -18.61 22.02 -10.97
C GLU A 274 -17.97 23.09 -10.08
N GLN A 275 -18.15 22.99 -8.76
CA GLN A 275 -17.61 23.92 -7.78
C GLN A 275 -16.12 23.65 -7.52
N TYR A 276 -15.34 24.72 -7.45
CA TYR A 276 -13.97 24.68 -6.93
C TYR A 276 -13.95 24.99 -5.45
N TYR A 277 -13.00 24.40 -4.74
CA TYR A 277 -12.80 24.62 -3.32
C TYR A 277 -11.38 25.13 -3.06
N LEU A 278 -11.28 26.23 -2.33
CA LEU A 278 -10.03 26.68 -1.72
C LEU A 278 -9.90 26.04 -0.34
N GLU A 279 -8.79 25.37 -0.06
CA GLU A 279 -8.45 24.88 1.28
C GLU A 279 -7.12 25.49 1.73
N LEU A 280 -7.17 26.30 2.79
CA LEU A 280 -6.00 26.84 3.48
C LEU A 280 -5.69 25.96 4.68
N LYS A 281 -4.45 25.47 4.78
CA LYS A 281 -4.10 24.46 5.78
C LYS A 281 -2.71 24.68 6.38
N SER A 282 -2.59 24.49 7.68
CA SER A 282 -1.30 24.40 8.37
C SER A 282 -1.34 23.38 9.50
N GLN A 283 -0.18 22.84 9.85
CA GLN A 283 0.00 21.92 10.97
C GLN A 283 1.09 22.44 11.92
N THR A 284 0.94 22.17 13.22
CA THR A 284 1.91 22.53 14.24
C THR A 284 1.74 21.68 15.51
N TRP A 285 2.76 21.64 16.36
CA TRP A 285 2.77 20.94 17.65
C TRP A 285 2.40 21.86 18.82
N SER A 286 2.31 23.18 18.58
CA SER A 286 2.07 24.20 19.60
C SER A 286 0.70 24.85 19.42
N LEU A 287 -0.09 24.88 20.49
CA LEU A 287 -1.38 25.56 20.51
C LEU A 287 -1.24 27.07 20.22
N THR A 288 -0.22 27.72 20.79
CA THR A 288 0.05 29.15 20.56
C THR A 288 0.43 29.43 19.11
N ASP A 289 1.22 28.54 18.50
CA ASP A 289 1.54 28.65 17.08
C ASP A 289 0.31 28.36 16.20
N ALA A 290 -0.60 27.49 16.66
CA ALA A 290 -1.84 27.21 15.97
C ALA A 290 -2.75 28.45 15.90
N GLU A 291 -2.84 29.21 17.00
CA GLU A 291 -3.56 30.49 17.04
C GLU A 291 -2.97 31.52 16.07
N ARG A 292 -1.63 31.64 16.02
CA ARG A 292 -0.94 32.51 15.05
C ARG A 292 -1.22 32.09 13.60
N LYS A 293 -1.18 30.79 13.32
CA LYS A 293 -1.51 30.23 12.00
C LYS A 293 -2.97 30.46 11.61
N ALA A 294 -3.89 30.37 12.57
CA ALA A 294 -5.29 30.71 12.35
C ALA A 294 -5.47 32.20 12.00
N GLN A 295 -4.74 33.10 12.68
CA GLN A 295 -4.74 34.53 12.33
C GLN A 295 -4.21 34.77 10.91
N ALA A 296 -3.11 34.12 10.53
CA ALA A 296 -2.57 34.24 9.17
C ALA A 296 -3.58 33.76 8.11
N ILE A 297 -4.28 32.65 8.36
CA ILE A 297 -5.35 32.17 7.47
C ILE A 297 -6.48 33.20 7.37
N ARG A 298 -6.88 33.85 8.47
CA ARG A 298 -7.91 34.91 8.44
C ARG A 298 -7.53 36.08 7.55
N GLU A 299 -6.31 36.60 7.70
CA GLU A 299 -5.84 37.72 6.86
C GLU A 299 -5.82 37.33 5.37
N VAL A 300 -5.44 36.08 5.06
CA VAL A 300 -5.48 35.56 3.69
C VAL A 300 -6.92 35.51 3.16
N LEU A 301 -7.89 35.05 3.98
CA LEU A 301 -9.30 35.04 3.58
C LEU A 301 -9.85 36.44 3.33
N GLU A 302 -9.51 37.39 4.19
CA GLU A 302 -9.90 38.80 4.04
C GLU A 302 -9.34 39.40 2.75
N PHE A 303 -8.06 39.14 2.44
CA PHE A 303 -7.43 39.58 1.20
C PHE A 303 -8.07 38.95 -0.05
N LEU A 304 -8.52 37.69 0.05
CA LEU A 304 -9.23 36.99 -1.01
C LEU A 304 -10.72 37.35 -1.11
N GLU A 305 -11.21 38.26 -0.26
CA GLU A 305 -12.63 38.65 -0.18
C GLU A 305 -13.57 37.45 0.09
N ILE A 306 -13.08 36.44 0.82
CA ILE A 306 -13.87 35.26 1.19
C ILE A 306 -14.59 35.52 2.51
N ASP A 307 -15.91 35.71 2.42
CA ASP A 307 -16.79 35.87 3.58
C ASP A 307 -17.33 34.53 4.12
N GLU A 308 -18.15 34.59 5.18
CA GLU A 308 -18.72 33.40 5.83
C GLU A 308 -19.66 32.58 4.95
N THR A 309 -20.28 33.19 3.94
CA THR A 309 -21.22 32.51 3.04
C THR A 309 -20.51 31.56 2.07
N HIS A 310 -19.22 31.80 1.83
CA HIS A 310 -18.38 30.94 1.01
C HIS A 310 -17.77 29.77 1.82
N LEU A 311 -17.79 29.83 3.16
CA LEU A 311 -17.13 28.83 3.98
C LEU A 311 -17.88 27.49 3.95
N GLU A 312 -17.14 26.42 3.70
CA GLU A 312 -17.65 25.05 3.70
C GLU A 312 -17.12 24.30 4.93
N ARG A 313 -18.02 23.92 5.82
CA ARG A 313 -17.69 23.20 7.07
C ARG A 313 -17.66 21.69 6.90
N LYS A 314 -18.36 21.14 5.89
CA LYS A 314 -18.36 19.69 5.63
C LYS A 314 -16.97 19.24 5.21
N GLU A 315 -16.48 18.13 5.72
CA GLU A 315 -15.31 17.45 5.16
C GLU A 315 -15.62 16.88 3.77
N TYR A 316 -14.60 16.68 2.92
CA TYR A 316 -14.80 16.09 1.61
C TYR A 316 -15.47 14.71 1.67
N VAL A 317 -15.17 13.91 2.69
CA VAL A 317 -15.76 12.56 2.86
C VAL A 317 -17.27 12.59 3.04
N GLN A 318 -17.82 13.69 3.53
CA GLN A 318 -19.26 13.85 3.72
C GLN A 318 -20.00 14.13 2.41
N PHE A 319 -19.29 14.37 1.30
CA PHE A 319 -19.89 14.47 -0.03
C PHE A 319 -20.05 13.09 -0.69
N ALA A 320 -19.25 12.09 -0.30
CA ALA A 320 -19.28 10.76 -0.86
C ALA A 320 -20.34 9.87 -0.19
N GLU A 321 -20.97 8.99 -0.96
CA GLU A 321 -21.88 7.97 -0.43
C GLU A 321 -21.11 6.88 0.30
N SER A 322 -21.70 6.35 1.39
CA SER A 322 -21.16 5.18 2.10
C SER A 322 -21.68 3.92 1.42
N VAL A 323 -20.77 3.06 1.00
CA VAL A 323 -21.04 1.81 0.30
C VAL A 323 -20.69 0.66 1.24
N PRO A 324 -21.64 -0.25 1.56
CA PRO A 324 -21.33 -1.44 2.34
C PRO A 324 -20.27 -2.30 1.64
N VAL A 325 -19.28 -2.77 2.40
CA VAL A 325 -18.33 -3.76 1.87
C VAL A 325 -19.00 -5.13 1.99
N MET A 326 -19.50 -5.66 0.86
CA MET A 326 -20.07 -7.01 0.84
C MET A 326 -18.98 -8.02 1.19
N SER A 327 -19.22 -8.82 2.23
CA SER A 327 -18.35 -9.90 2.69
C SER A 327 -18.31 -11.09 1.74
#